data_AF-A0A8S3GP63-F1
#
_entry.id   AF-A0A8S3GP63-F1
#
_cell.length_a   1.000
_cell.length_b   1.000
_cell.length_c   1.000
_cell.angle_alpha   90.00
_cell.angle_beta   90.00
_cell.angle_gamma   90.00
#
_symmetry.space_group_name_H-M   'P 1'
#
loop_
_entity.id
_entity.type
_entity.pdbx_description
1 polymer ?
#
loop_
_entity_poly.entity_id
_entity_poly.type
_entity_poly.pdbx_seq_one_letter_code
_entity_poly.pdbx_strand_id
1 'polypeptide(L)'
;MKPNLTDKNELINLCQKFYENNPKELSLVREFEQNYSSNQAVWWYTRDSFVYRLLNKALRVQNIDLLFLFRFFIRDIEVQLKQYRCSSLVRVYRGQLMSTDELDQLKMSLGEYISVNSFFSTSLNRQQA
;
A
#
# COMPACT_ATOMS: atom_id res chain seq x y z
N MET A 1 0.49 18.62 -9.93
CA MET A 1 1.89 18.23 -10.18
C MET A 1 1.86 16.94 -10.99
N LYS A 2 2.45 16.88 -12.20
CA LYS A 2 2.48 15.65 -13.02
C LYS A 2 3.37 14.60 -12.32
N PRO A 3 3.16 13.28 -12.51
CA PRO A 3 4.18 12.30 -12.12
C PRO A 3 5.49 12.71 -12.81
N ASN A 4 6.59 12.85 -12.09
CA ASN A 4 7.88 12.88 -12.76
C ASN A 4 8.09 11.47 -13.30
N LEU A 5 8.17 11.32 -14.62
CA LEU A 5 8.47 10.04 -15.28
C LEU A 5 9.71 9.36 -14.65
N THR A 6 10.61 10.19 -14.12
CA THR A 6 11.78 9.85 -13.33
C THR A 6 11.48 8.94 -12.13
N ASP A 7 10.43 9.18 -11.35
CA ASP A 7 10.18 8.43 -10.10
C ASP A 7 9.73 7.01 -10.36
N LYS A 8 8.86 6.82 -11.36
CA LYS A 8 8.42 5.49 -11.80
C LYS A 8 9.63 4.71 -12.30
N ASN A 9 10.46 5.32 -13.15
CA ASN A 9 11.64 4.65 -13.70
C ASN A 9 12.65 4.28 -12.60
N GLU A 10 12.90 5.17 -11.64
CA GLU A 10 13.77 4.89 -10.49
C GLU A 10 13.21 3.76 -9.61
N LEU A 11 11.91 3.77 -9.31
CA LEU A 11 11.23 2.70 -8.58
C LEU A 11 11.38 1.35 -9.30
N ILE A 12 11.17 1.33 -10.62
CA ILE A 12 11.30 0.11 -11.42
C ILE A 12 12.73 -0.41 -11.41
N ASN A 13 13.72 0.46 -11.62
CA ASN A 13 15.14 0.08 -11.57
C ASN A 13 15.53 -0.48 -10.20
N LEU A 14 15.05 0.14 -9.11
CA LEU A 14 15.26 -0.35 -7.75
C LEU A 14 14.64 -1.73 -7.57
N CYS A 15 13.40 -1.93 -8.02
CA CYS A 15 12.71 -3.22 -7.91
C CYS A 15 13.38 -4.32 -8.75
N GLN A 16 13.85 -4.00 -9.96
CA GLN A 16 14.58 -4.96 -10.80
C GLN A 16 15.86 -5.46 -10.13
N LYS A 17 16.61 -4.58 -9.47
CA LYS A 17 17.79 -4.96 -8.68
C LYS A 17 17.41 -5.76 -7.43
N PHE A 18 16.41 -5.30 -6.68
CA PHE A 18 15.97 -5.95 -5.44
C PHE A 18 15.46 -7.38 -5.68
N TYR A 19 14.80 -7.61 -6.82
CA TYR A 19 14.24 -8.92 -7.20
C TYR A 19 15.08 -9.66 -8.26
N GLU A 20 16.36 -9.33 -8.45
CA GLU A 20 17.20 -9.90 -9.51
C GLU A 20 17.22 -11.45 -9.53
N ASN A 21 17.10 -12.08 -8.36
CA ASN A 21 17.07 -13.53 -8.17
C ASN A 21 15.65 -14.11 -8.01
N ASN A 22 14.61 -13.32 -8.29
CA ASN A 22 13.21 -13.73 -8.16
C ASN A 22 12.45 -13.52 -9.49
N PRO A 23 12.43 -14.51 -10.40
CA PRO A 23 11.80 -14.39 -11.71
C PRO A 23 10.31 -14.03 -11.66
N LYS A 24 9.58 -14.53 -10.65
CA LYS A 24 8.15 -14.24 -10.46
C LYS A 24 7.91 -12.77 -10.14
N GLU A 25 8.75 -12.18 -9.28
CA GLU A 25 8.64 -10.76 -8.96
C GLU A 25 9.10 -9.90 -10.14
N LEU A 26 10.16 -10.29 -10.84
CA LEU A 26 10.60 -9.59 -12.04
C LEU A 26 9.53 -9.55 -13.13
N SER A 27 8.75 -10.61 -13.32
CA SER A 27 7.62 -10.57 -14.27
C SER A 27 6.55 -9.57 -13.86
N LEU A 28 6.25 -9.46 -12.56
CA LEU A 28 5.30 -8.47 -12.04
C LEU A 28 5.83 -7.04 -12.17
N VAL A 29 7.13 -6.83 -11.97
CA VAL A 29 7.80 -5.54 -12.18
C VAL A 29 7.69 -5.10 -13.64
N ARG A 30 7.97 -5.99 -14.59
CA ARG A 30 7.81 -5.70 -16.03
C ARG A 30 6.35 -5.45 -16.41
N GLU A 31 5.42 -6.23 -15.85
CA GLU A 31 3.99 -6.04 -16.08
C GLU A 31 3.54 -4.66 -15.58
N PHE A 32 3.99 -4.24 -14.40
CA PHE A 32 3.70 -2.92 -13.87
C PHE A 32 4.34 -1.81 -14.73
N GLU A 33 5.58 -1.98 -15.15
CA GLU A 33 6.27 -1.03 -16.02
C GLU A 33 5.48 -0.74 -17.30
N GLN A 34 5.01 -1.81 -17.97
CA GLN A 34 4.32 -1.75 -19.25
C GLN A 34 2.85 -1.35 -19.15
N ASN A 35 2.13 -1.85 -18.14
CA ASN A 35 0.67 -1.78 -18.10
C ASN A 35 0.13 -0.80 -17.04
N TYR A 36 0.96 -0.26 -16.15
CA TYR A 36 0.48 0.66 -15.12
C TYR A 36 -0.08 1.96 -15.72
N SER A 37 -1.32 2.25 -15.37
CA SER A 37 -2.00 3.53 -15.57
C SER A 37 -2.62 4.03 -14.26
N SER A 38 -2.76 5.35 -14.12
CA SER A 38 -3.22 5.98 -12.88
C SER A 38 -4.65 5.61 -12.48
N ASN A 39 -5.48 5.12 -13.39
CA ASN A 39 -6.83 4.59 -13.13
C ASN A 39 -6.84 3.12 -12.62
N GLN A 40 -5.67 2.46 -12.52
CA GLN A 40 -5.53 1.10 -11.99
C GLN A 40 -4.72 1.04 -10.68
N ALA A 41 -4.30 2.18 -10.11
CA ALA A 41 -3.56 2.26 -8.86
C ALA A 41 -4.18 1.45 -7.69
N VAL A 42 -5.49 1.54 -7.43
CA VAL A 42 -6.11 0.75 -6.34
C VAL A 42 -6.05 -0.75 -6.63
N TRP A 43 -6.23 -1.17 -7.89
CA TRP A 43 -6.11 -2.58 -8.29
C TRP A 43 -4.68 -3.11 -8.09
N TRP A 44 -3.67 -2.34 -8.50
CA TRP A 44 -2.27 -2.69 -8.25
C TRP A 44 -1.92 -2.73 -6.76
N TYR A 45 -2.54 -1.85 -5.97
CA TYR A 45 -2.37 -1.81 -4.52
C TYR A 45 -2.99 -3.02 -3.81
N THR A 46 -4.12 -3.54 -4.29
CA THR A 46 -4.83 -4.66 -3.65
C THR A 46 -4.44 -6.03 -4.19
N ARG A 47 -3.83 -6.11 -5.38
CA ARG A 47 -3.27 -7.34 -5.93
C ARG A 47 -2.01 -7.76 -5.17
N ASP A 48 -1.85 -9.06 -4.97
CA ASP A 48 -0.59 -9.64 -4.47
C ASP A 48 0.56 -9.37 -5.45
N SER A 49 1.34 -8.33 -5.16
CA SER A 49 2.41 -7.83 -6.02
C SER A 49 3.49 -7.11 -5.20
N PHE A 50 4.63 -6.84 -5.83
CA PHE A 50 5.71 -6.06 -5.21
C PHE A 50 5.22 -4.69 -4.75
N VAL A 51 4.28 -4.09 -5.47
CA VAL A 51 3.73 -2.76 -5.17
C VAL A 51 3.05 -2.76 -3.81
N TYR A 52 2.12 -3.70 -3.60
CA TYR A 52 1.45 -3.87 -2.31
C TYR A 52 2.45 -4.06 -1.17
N ARG A 53 3.40 -4.99 -1.32
CA ARG A 53 4.35 -5.34 -0.26
C ARG A 53 5.34 -4.21 0.03
N LEU A 54 5.95 -3.63 -0.99
CA LEU A 54 6.97 -2.58 -0.81
C LEU A 54 6.36 -1.29 -0.29
N LEU A 55 5.20 -0.87 -0.81
CA LEU A 55 4.55 0.34 -0.31
C LEU A 55 4.11 0.16 1.16
N ASN A 56 3.45 -0.95 1.52
CA ASN A 56 3.05 -1.19 2.90
C ASN A 56 4.25 -1.33 3.85
N LYS A 57 5.34 -1.93 3.39
CA LYS A 57 6.59 -1.97 4.16
C LYS A 57 7.15 -0.57 4.37
N ALA A 58 7.23 0.24 3.31
CA ALA A 58 7.74 1.62 3.37
C ALA A 58 6.92 2.48 4.33
N LEU A 59 5.59 2.38 4.29
CA LEU A 59 4.67 3.08 5.19
C LEU A 59 4.86 2.64 6.66
N ARG A 60 5.02 1.33 6.91
CA ARG A 60 5.20 0.78 8.27
C ARG A 60 6.50 1.24 8.92
N VAL A 61 7.59 1.23 8.16
CA VAL A 61 8.93 1.58 8.67
C VAL A 61 9.30 3.04 8.40
N GLN A 62 8.35 3.83 7.88
CA GLN A 62 8.54 5.23 7.49
C GLN A 62 9.80 5.45 6.61
N ASN A 63 10.02 4.58 5.63
CA ASN A 63 11.13 4.74 4.69
C ASN A 63 10.85 5.89 3.73
N ILE A 64 11.30 7.09 4.09
CA ILE A 64 11.02 8.34 3.38
C ILE A 64 11.48 8.26 1.92
N ASP A 65 12.68 7.74 1.65
CA ASP A 65 13.24 7.66 0.30
C ASP A 65 12.35 6.80 -0.62
N LEU A 66 11.92 5.63 -0.13
CA LEU A 66 11.03 4.74 -0.88
C LEU A 66 9.63 5.35 -1.03
N LEU A 67 9.12 6.06 -0.02
CA LEU A 67 7.86 6.79 -0.10
C LEU A 67 7.92 7.93 -1.13
N PHE A 68 9.07 8.60 -1.26
CA PHE A 68 9.28 9.60 -2.31
C PHE A 68 9.22 8.97 -3.70
N LEU A 69 9.76 7.77 -3.91
CA LEU A 69 9.60 7.05 -5.19
C LEU A 69 8.14 6.65 -5.43
N PHE A 70 7.42 6.24 -4.39
CA PHE A 70 6.00 5.91 -4.48
C PHE A 70 5.05 7.11 -4.55
N ARG A 71 5.54 8.37 -4.46
CA ARG A 71 4.67 9.55 -4.34
C ARG A 71 3.66 9.71 -5.48
N PHE A 72 4.03 9.32 -6.70
CA PHE A 72 3.10 9.33 -7.83
C PHE A 72 1.97 8.32 -7.63
N PHE A 73 2.30 7.12 -7.16
CA PHE A 73 1.37 6.02 -6.96
C PHE A 73 0.45 6.28 -5.76
N ILE A 74 0.97 6.84 -4.67
CA ILE A 74 0.17 7.26 -3.50
C ILE A 74 -0.87 8.31 -3.91
N ARG A 75 -0.47 9.30 -4.72
CA ARG A 75 -1.39 10.30 -5.26
C ARG A 75 -2.46 9.66 -6.15
N ASP A 76 -2.09 8.71 -7.00
CA ASP A 76 -3.04 8.05 -7.89
C ASP A 76 -4.04 7.16 -7.09
N ILE A 77 -3.59 6.50 -6.01
CA ILE A 77 -4.49 5.85 -5.04
C ILE A 77 -5.47 6.86 -4.42
N GLU A 78 -4.96 7.98 -3.92
CA GLU A 78 -5.78 9.01 -3.28
C GLU A 78 -6.88 9.52 -4.21
N VAL A 79 -6.55 9.79 -5.48
CA VAL A 79 -7.50 10.23 -6.50
C VAL A 79 -8.60 9.18 -6.72
N GLN A 80 -8.24 7.90 -6.83
CA GLN A 80 -9.24 6.84 -6.99
C GLN A 80 -10.10 6.64 -5.73
N LEU A 81 -9.52 6.63 -4.54
CA LEU A 81 -10.27 6.49 -3.29
C LEU A 81 -11.27 7.62 -3.08
N LYS A 82 -10.97 8.83 -3.56
CA LYS A 82 -11.92 9.96 -3.57
C LYS A 82 -13.15 9.70 -4.44
N GLN A 83 -13.02 8.91 -5.52
CA GLN A 83 -14.15 8.52 -6.38
C GLN A 83 -15.03 7.45 -5.71
N TYR A 84 -14.45 6.58 -4.89
CA TYR A 84 -15.13 5.45 -4.24
C TYR A 84 -15.42 5.69 -2.75
N ARG A 85 -15.68 6.93 -2.35
CA ARG A 85 -16.01 7.25 -0.96
C ARG A 85 -17.29 6.56 -0.52
N CYS A 86 -17.26 5.96 0.68
CA CYS A 86 -18.47 5.44 1.31
C CYS A 86 -19.43 6.59 1.60
N SER A 87 -20.69 6.44 1.20
CA SER A 87 -21.76 7.41 1.43
C SER A 87 -22.47 7.19 2.77
N SER A 88 -22.21 6.08 3.44
CA SER A 88 -22.85 5.68 4.70
C SER A 88 -21.86 5.02 5.65
N LEU A 89 -22.25 4.93 6.92
CA LEU A 89 -21.49 4.20 7.93
C LEU A 89 -21.42 2.71 7.56
N VAL A 90 -20.20 2.18 7.49
CA VAL A 90 -19.94 0.76 7.25
C VAL A 90 -19.16 0.17 8.41
N ARG A 91 -19.48 -1.07 8.76
CA ARG A 91 -18.68 -1.87 9.69
C ARG A 91 -17.81 -2.82 8.88
N VAL A 92 -16.51 -2.75 9.13
CA VAL A 92 -15.50 -3.57 8.47
C VAL A 92 -14.61 -4.25 9.50
N TYR A 93 -13.93 -5.31 9.08
CA TYR A 93 -13.09 -6.15 9.92
C TYR A 93 -11.73 -6.36 9.26
N ARG A 94 -10.69 -6.52 10.07
CA ARG A 94 -9.33 -6.82 9.62
C ARG A 94 -8.63 -7.63 10.70
N GLY A 95 -8.10 -8.78 10.32
CA GLY A 95 -7.10 -9.49 11.09
C GLY A 95 -5.76 -8.76 11.02
N GLN A 96 -5.11 -8.61 12.18
CA GLN A 96 -3.80 -7.97 12.28
C GLN A 96 -2.94 -8.82 13.21
N LEU A 97 -1.87 -9.39 12.67
CA LEU A 97 -0.81 -9.97 13.49
C LEU A 97 -0.10 -8.81 14.21
N MET A 98 0.05 -8.96 15.52
CA MET A 98 0.73 -8.00 16.39
C MET A 98 1.36 -8.73 17.57
N SER A 99 2.39 -8.12 18.14
CA SER A 99 3.01 -8.53 19.40
C SER A 99 2.06 -8.31 20.58
N THR A 100 2.34 -8.98 21.70
CA THR A 100 1.65 -8.74 22.97
C THR A 100 1.79 -7.30 23.44
N ASP A 101 2.97 -6.71 23.25
CA ASP A 101 3.28 -5.34 23.68
C ASP A 101 2.48 -4.32 22.86
N GLU A 102 2.39 -4.50 21.54
CA GLU A 102 1.51 -3.67 20.69
C GLU A 102 0.04 -3.79 21.10
N LEU A 103 -0.42 -5.01 21.43
CA LEU A 103 -1.79 -5.23 21.91
C LEU A 103 -2.04 -4.53 23.25
N ASP A 104 -1.10 -4.57 24.17
CA ASP A 104 -1.23 -3.94 25.49
C ASP A 104 -1.20 -2.41 25.37
N GLN A 105 -0.37 -1.85 24.49
CA GLN A 105 -0.42 -0.43 24.14
C GLN A 105 -1.80 -0.03 23.61
N LEU A 106 -2.38 -0.82 22.70
CA LEU A 106 -3.73 -0.56 22.18
C LEU A 106 -4.81 -0.60 23.27
N LYS A 107 -4.72 -1.53 24.23
CA LYS A 107 -5.64 -1.58 25.39
C LYS A 107 -5.48 -0.36 26.29
N MET A 108 -4.26 0.14 26.46
CA MET A 108 -4.00 1.35 27.26
C MET A 108 -4.51 2.63 26.58
N SER A 109 -4.72 2.61 25.26
CA SER A 109 -5.27 3.73 24.48
C SER A 109 -6.80 3.75 24.37
N LEU A 110 -7.53 3.04 25.24
CA LEU A 110 -8.99 3.10 25.25
C LEU A 110 -9.49 4.52 25.57
N GLY A 111 -10.28 5.08 24.65
CA GLY A 111 -10.77 6.47 24.74
C GLY A 111 -9.92 7.48 23.98
N GLU A 112 -8.76 7.06 23.44
CA GLU A 112 -7.83 7.91 22.70
C GLU A 112 -7.97 7.76 21.17
N TYR A 113 -7.27 8.63 20.43
CA TYR A 113 -7.18 8.54 18.97
C TYR A 113 -6.01 7.65 18.53
N ILE A 114 -6.26 6.79 17.55
CA ILE A 114 -5.24 5.97 16.90
C ILE A 114 -4.92 6.57 15.53
N SER A 115 -3.64 6.91 15.30
CA SER A 115 -3.12 7.30 14.00
C SER A 115 -2.42 6.13 13.33
N VAL A 116 -2.61 5.99 12.01
CA VAL A 116 -2.08 4.87 11.23
C VAL A 116 -1.32 5.42 10.03
N ASN A 117 -0.15 4.83 9.76
CA ASN A 117 0.72 5.28 8.68
C ASN A 117 0.45 4.55 7.35
N SER A 118 -0.45 3.55 7.35
CA SER A 118 -0.73 2.69 6.19
C SER A 118 -2.21 2.68 5.82
N PHE A 119 -2.54 2.26 4.59
CA PHE A 119 -3.93 1.98 4.23
C PHE A 119 -4.39 0.66 4.84
N PHE A 120 -5.65 0.61 5.28
CA PHE A 120 -6.28 -0.63 5.73
C PHE A 120 -7.03 -1.32 4.59
N SER A 121 -6.60 -2.54 4.27
CA SER A 121 -7.41 -3.50 3.54
C SER A 121 -8.29 -4.24 4.56
N THR A 122 -9.60 -4.19 4.37
CA THR A 122 -10.59 -4.72 5.31
C THR A 122 -11.64 -5.57 4.60
N SER A 123 -12.30 -6.46 5.33
CA SER A 123 -13.42 -7.27 4.85
C SER A 123 -14.74 -6.82 5.48
N LEU A 124 -15.84 -6.96 4.74
CA LEU A 124 -17.19 -6.86 5.30
C LEU A 124 -17.58 -8.11 6.10
N ASN A 125 -16.94 -9.24 5.82
CA ASN A 125 -17.18 -10.51 6.50
C ASN A 125 -16.10 -10.75 7.56
N ARG A 126 -16.52 -10.74 8.83
CA ARG A 126 -15.65 -10.98 9.99
C ARG A 126 -14.91 -12.32 9.95
N GLN A 127 -15.51 -13.37 9.36
CA GLN A 127 -14.90 -14.70 9.30
C GLN A 127 -13.80 -14.81 8.23
N GLN A 128 -13.80 -13.89 7.27
CA GLN A 128 -12.81 -13.82 6.18
C GLN A 128 -11.73 -12.76 6.44
N ALA A 129 -11.83 -12.05 7.57
CA ALA A 129 -11.01 -10.89 7.90
C ALA A 129 -9.67 -11.28 8.53
#